data_AF-A0A5J5F9H6-F1
#
_entry.id   AF-A0A5J5F9H6-F1
#
_cell.length_a   1.000
_cell.length_b   1.000
_cell.length_c   1.000
_cell.angle_alpha   90.00
_cell.angle_beta   90.00
_cell.angle_gamma   90.00
#
_symmetry.space_group_name_H-M   'P 1'
#
loop_
_entity.id
_entity.type
_entity.pdbx_description
1 polymer ?
#
loop_
_entity_poly.entity_id
_entity_poly.type
_entity_poly.pdbx_seq_one_letter_code
_entity_poly.pdbx_strand_id
1 'polypeptide(L)'
;MSVLRPFEQATKALEGRAENGQHGTIGEVLPALLGLKSHLVSCYNQFKRRQEKDEEEHLTTAFHVLETSINNGLDHMDKYIAITSEIPVYLAAVVLDPRLKWESLENMAKREHPTTSGFTEWVQNAKFLVQRLWEQ
;
A
#
# COMPACT_ATOMS: atom_id res chain seq x y z
N MET A 1 -16.52 11.06 -5.63
CA MET A 1 -15.18 10.55 -5.31
C MET A 1 -15.24 9.03 -5.45
N SER A 2 -14.42 8.41 -6.30
CA SER A 2 -14.50 6.96 -6.53
C SER A 2 -13.40 6.26 -5.73
N VAL A 3 -13.76 5.64 -4.60
CA VAL A 3 -12.83 4.93 -3.71
C VAL A 3 -12.21 3.72 -4.41
N LEU A 4 -13.01 3.01 -5.23
CA LEU A 4 -12.62 1.73 -5.83
C LEU A 4 -11.85 1.84 -7.15
N ARG A 5 -11.85 3.01 -7.81
CA ARG A 5 -11.19 3.18 -9.11
C ARG A 5 -9.68 2.84 -9.07
N PRO A 6 -8.90 3.26 -8.05
CA PRO A 6 -7.49 2.87 -7.98
C PRO A 6 -7.29 1.36 -7.78
N PHE A 7 -8.21 0.68 -7.10
CA PHE A 7 -8.16 -0.79 -6.96
C PHE A 7 -8.37 -1.47 -8.31
N GLU A 8 -9.38 -1.05 -9.07
CA GLU A 8 -9.62 -1.58 -10.42
C GLU A 8 -8.40 -1.38 -11.33
N GLN A 9 -7.79 -0.19 -11.30
CA GLN A 9 -6.60 0.12 -12.08
C GLN A 9 -5.39 -0.72 -11.67
N ALA A 10 -5.15 -0.86 -10.36
CA ALA A 10 -4.06 -1.66 -9.83
C ALA A 10 -4.23 -3.14 -10.20
N THR A 11 -5.44 -3.69 -10.07
CA THR A 11 -5.73 -5.07 -10.47
C THR A 11 -5.44 -5.29 -11.95
N LYS A 12 -5.98 -4.44 -12.83
CA LYS A 12 -5.74 -4.55 -14.28
C LYS A 12 -4.25 -4.43 -14.65
N ALA A 13 -3.51 -3.56 -13.97
CA ALA A 13 -2.07 -3.43 -14.20
C ALA A 13 -1.30 -4.68 -13.75
N LEU A 14 -1.72 -5.30 -12.64
CA LEU A 14 -1.03 -6.45 -12.05
C LEU A 14 -1.38 -7.80 -12.70
N GLU A 15 -2.41 -7.88 -13.55
CA GLU A 15 -2.80 -9.11 -14.25
C GLU A 15 -1.79 -9.60 -15.32
N GLY A 16 -0.71 -8.84 -15.58
CA GLY A 16 0.41 -9.31 -16.42
C GLY A 16 0.11 -9.45 -17.91
N ARG A 17 -1.05 -8.97 -18.37
CA ARG A 17 -1.50 -9.01 -19.78
C ARG A 17 -1.24 -7.72 -20.56
N ALA A 18 -0.24 -6.94 -20.16
CA ALA A 18 0.15 -5.76 -20.93
C ALA A 18 0.69 -6.18 -22.30
N GLU A 19 0.22 -5.54 -23.39
CA GLU A 19 0.63 -5.85 -24.77
C GLU A 19 2.16 -5.87 -24.97
N ASN A 20 2.89 -5.14 -24.14
CA ASN A 20 4.35 -5.01 -24.19
C ASN A 20 5.08 -5.60 -22.96
N GLY A 21 4.40 -6.36 -22.08
CA GLY A 21 5.01 -6.92 -20.87
C GLY A 21 5.51 -5.88 -19.85
N GLN A 22 4.99 -4.65 -19.91
CA GLN A 22 5.48 -3.51 -19.10
C GLN A 22 4.97 -3.48 -17.65
N HIS A 23 3.96 -4.29 -17.32
CA HIS A 23 3.30 -4.33 -16.02
C HIS A 23 2.98 -5.77 -15.59
N GLY A 24 2.69 -5.94 -14.30
CA GLY A 24 2.41 -7.24 -13.68
C GLY A 24 3.67 -7.96 -13.24
N THR A 25 4.76 -7.22 -13.04
CA THR A 25 5.98 -7.78 -12.46
C THR A 25 5.84 -7.92 -10.95
N ILE A 26 6.53 -8.91 -10.38
CA ILE A 26 6.47 -9.15 -8.92
C ILE A 26 6.99 -7.96 -8.10
N GLY A 27 7.88 -7.13 -8.68
CA GLY A 27 8.37 -5.89 -8.07
C GLY A 27 7.32 -4.77 -7.99
N GLU A 28 6.19 -4.87 -8.69
CA GLU A 28 5.12 -3.85 -8.62
C GLU A 28 4.10 -4.15 -7.51
N VAL A 29 4.07 -5.38 -6.99
CA VAL A 29 3.06 -5.84 -6.02
C VAL A 29 3.13 -5.05 -4.71
N LEU A 30 4.31 -4.98 -4.09
CA LEU A 30 4.48 -4.26 -2.82
C LEU A 30 4.21 -2.74 -2.99
N PRO A 31 4.80 -2.04 -3.98
CA PRO A 31 4.45 -0.65 -4.26
C PRO A 31 2.96 -0.40 -4.52
N ALA A 32 2.26 -1.34 -5.18
CA ALA A 32 0.82 -1.22 -5.42
C ALA A 32 0.03 -1.31 -4.11
N LEU A 33 0.33 -2.27 -3.23
CA LEU A 33 -0.31 -2.39 -1.92
C LEU A 33 -0.12 -1.13 -1.07
N LEU A 34 1.11 -0.63 -0.99
CA LEU A 34 1.49 0.60 -0.30
C LEU A 34 0.71 1.82 -0.86
N GLY A 35 0.65 1.93 -2.19
CA GLY A 35 -0.12 2.98 -2.88
C GLY A 35 -1.63 2.93 -2.61
N LEU A 36 -2.23 1.74 -2.64
CA LEU A 36 -3.66 1.53 -2.35
C LEU A 36 -4.00 1.85 -0.90
N LYS A 37 -3.14 1.48 0.05
CA LYS A 37 -3.27 1.87 1.46
C LYS A 37 -3.26 3.39 1.61
N SER A 38 -2.29 4.07 1.00
CA SER A 38 -2.21 5.54 1.03
C SER A 38 -3.48 6.20 0.48
N HIS A 39 -4.04 5.65 -0.60
CA HIS A 39 -5.31 6.12 -1.17
C HIS A 39 -6.49 5.93 -0.21
N LEU A 40 -6.61 4.79 0.47
CA LEU A 40 -7.65 4.56 1.48
C LEU A 40 -7.53 5.53 2.66
N VAL A 41 -6.31 5.78 3.16
CA VAL A 41 -6.06 6.79 4.21
C VAL A 41 -6.50 8.18 3.75
N SER A 42 -6.18 8.56 2.50
CA SER A 42 -6.63 9.83 1.93
C SER A 42 -8.16 9.91 1.84
N CYS A 43 -8.82 8.83 1.43
CA CYS A 43 -10.28 8.75 1.38
C CYS A 43 -10.89 8.90 2.78
N TYR A 44 -10.37 8.19 3.78
CA TYR A 44 -10.80 8.29 5.17
C TYR A 44 -10.66 9.72 5.71
N ASN A 45 -9.51 10.36 5.50
CA ASN A 45 -9.27 11.73 5.96
C ASN A 45 -10.14 12.77 5.23
N GLN A 46 -10.46 12.55 3.96
CA GLN A 46 -11.42 13.40 3.24
C GLN A 46 -12.84 13.20 3.73
N PHE A 47 -13.19 11.97 4.08
CA PHE A 47 -14.49 11.60 4.62
C PHE A 47 -14.73 12.23 6.00
N LYS A 48 -13.78 12.04 6.94
CA LYS A 48 -13.84 12.61 8.28
C LYS A 48 -13.99 14.14 8.26
N ARG A 49 -13.23 14.82 7.38
CA ARG A 49 -13.33 16.28 7.20
C ARG A 49 -14.68 16.76 6.66
N ARG A 50 -15.45 15.91 5.97
CA ARG A 50 -16.80 16.24 5.49
C ARG A 50 -17.82 16.02 6.59
N GLN A 51 -17.70 14.93 7.34
CA GLN A 51 -18.53 14.66 8.53
C GLN A 51 -18.43 15.80 9.56
N GLU A 52 -17.24 16.35 9.78
CA GLU A 52 -17.03 17.50 10.69
C GLU A 52 -17.67 18.81 10.19
N LYS A 53 -18.06 18.90 8.91
CA LYS A 53 -18.64 20.10 8.29
C LYS A 53 -20.15 20.01 8.10
N ASP A 54 -20.67 18.82 7.81
CA ASP A 54 -22.09 18.58 7.60
C ASP A 54 -22.71 18.11 8.93
N GLU A 55 -23.33 19.03 9.69
CA GLU A 55 -24.05 18.73 10.95
C GLU A 55 -25.38 17.98 10.74
N GLU A 56 -25.66 17.44 9.55
CA GLU A 56 -26.95 16.80 9.23
C GLU A 56 -27.03 15.34 9.69
N GLU A 57 -27.92 15.10 10.66
CA GLU A 57 -28.17 13.84 11.37
C GLU A 57 -28.68 12.68 10.48
N HIS A 58 -29.10 12.94 9.24
CA HIS A 58 -29.86 11.99 8.41
C HIS A 58 -29.02 11.11 7.46
N LEU A 59 -27.71 11.37 7.30
CA LEU A 59 -26.82 10.57 6.45
C LEU A 59 -25.95 9.55 7.22
N THR A 60 -26.14 9.48 8.54
CA THR A 60 -25.25 8.82 9.50
C THR A 60 -25.03 7.32 9.23
N THR A 61 -26.05 6.59 8.75
CA THR A 61 -25.93 5.14 8.51
C THR A 61 -25.09 4.81 7.26
N ALA A 62 -25.36 5.46 6.12
CA ALA A 62 -24.57 5.26 4.91
C ALA A 62 -23.12 5.70 5.12
N PHE A 63 -22.93 6.75 5.91
CA PHE A 63 -21.63 7.22 6.34
C PHE A 63 -20.87 6.20 7.18
N HIS A 64 -21.51 5.65 8.22
CA HIS A 64 -20.90 4.63 9.06
C HIS A 64 -20.52 3.36 8.27
N VAL A 65 -21.37 2.94 7.32
CA VAL A 65 -21.08 1.78 6.45
C VAL A 65 -19.84 2.03 5.59
N LEU A 66 -19.70 3.22 5.01
CA LEU A 66 -18.53 3.56 4.19
C LEU A 66 -17.26 3.64 5.04
N GLU A 67 -17.33 4.25 6.23
CA GLU A 67 -16.21 4.31 7.17
C GLU A 67 -15.74 2.91 7.57
N THR A 68 -16.67 2.06 7.98
CA THR A 68 -16.40 0.65 8.32
C THR A 68 -15.75 -0.08 7.15
N SER A 69 -16.25 0.14 5.93
CA SER A 69 -15.71 -0.49 4.73
C SER A 69 -14.28 -0.04 4.42
N ILE A 70 -13.96 1.24 4.63
CA ILE A 70 -12.60 1.76 4.45
C ILE A 70 -11.65 1.20 5.52
N ASN A 71 -12.08 1.13 6.78
CA ASN A 71 -11.29 0.54 7.86
C ASN A 71 -10.98 -0.94 7.59
N ASN A 72 -11.99 -1.73 7.19
CA ASN A 72 -11.76 -3.12 6.78
C ASN A 72 -10.77 -3.22 5.61
N GLY A 73 -10.85 -2.30 4.66
CA GLY A 73 -9.90 -2.21 3.54
C GLY A 73 -8.47 -1.93 4.03
N LEU A 74 -8.30 -1.01 4.99
CA LEU A 74 -7.00 -0.69 5.59
C LEU A 74 -6.41 -1.89 6.33
N ASP A 75 -7.20 -2.58 7.16
CA ASP A 75 -6.78 -3.79 7.87
C ASP A 75 -6.31 -4.87 6.90
N HIS A 76 -7.02 -5.04 5.78
CA HIS A 76 -6.59 -5.95 4.72
C HIS A 76 -5.28 -5.52 4.07
N MET A 77 -5.11 -4.23 3.77
CA MET A 77 -3.84 -3.74 3.21
C MET A 77 -2.69 -3.99 4.18
N ASP A 78 -2.86 -3.70 5.47
CA ASP A 78 -1.83 -3.92 6.49
C ASP A 78 -1.43 -5.40 6.58
N LYS A 79 -2.42 -6.30 6.58
CA LYS A 79 -2.16 -7.75 6.55
C LYS A 79 -1.34 -8.17 5.34
N TYR A 80 -1.71 -7.73 4.14
CA TYR A 80 -1.01 -8.14 2.92
C TYR A 80 0.38 -7.49 2.79
N ILE A 81 0.54 -6.25 3.24
CA ILE A 81 1.85 -5.59 3.30
C ILE A 81 2.78 -6.34 4.25
N ALA A 82 2.31 -6.71 5.45
CA ALA A 82 3.09 -7.48 6.42
C ALA A 82 3.62 -8.78 5.78
N ILE A 83 2.72 -9.61 5.24
CA ILE A 83 3.09 -10.89 4.60
C ILE A 83 4.06 -10.67 3.43
N THR A 84 3.77 -9.69 2.56
CA THR A 84 4.59 -9.44 1.36
C THR A 84 5.98 -8.94 1.72
N SER A 85 6.11 -8.15 2.79
CA SER A 85 7.39 -7.62 3.26
C SER A 85 8.27 -8.66 3.96
N GLU A 86 7.68 -9.76 4.47
CA GLU A 86 8.44 -10.88 5.06
C GLU A 86 9.04 -11.80 3.99
N ILE A 87 8.46 -11.82 2.79
CA ILE A 87 8.91 -12.68 1.70
C ILE A 87 10.01 -11.95 0.90
N PRO A 88 11.26 -12.43 0.91
CA PRO A 88 12.41 -11.69 0.38
C PRO A 88 12.33 -11.45 -1.13
N VAL A 89 11.62 -12.30 -1.88
CA VAL A 89 11.48 -12.18 -3.34
C VAL A 89 10.80 -10.88 -3.75
N TYR A 90 9.76 -10.45 -3.04
CA TYR A 90 9.06 -9.20 -3.38
C TYR A 90 9.94 -7.98 -3.13
N LEU A 91 10.67 -7.96 -2.01
CA LEU A 91 11.62 -6.89 -1.69
C LEU A 91 12.78 -6.84 -2.68
N ALA A 92 13.37 -8.00 -2.97
CA ALA A 92 14.45 -8.13 -3.94
C ALA A 92 14.03 -7.63 -5.33
N ALA A 93 12.84 -8.02 -5.79
CA ALA A 93 12.32 -7.60 -7.08
C ALA A 93 12.06 -6.10 -7.17
N VAL A 94 11.61 -5.46 -6.08
CA VAL A 94 11.49 -4.00 -6.03
C VAL A 94 12.88 -3.38 -6.17
N VAL A 95 13.84 -3.79 -5.35
CA VAL A 95 15.19 -3.20 -5.29
C VAL A 95 15.99 -3.39 -6.59
N LEU A 96 15.72 -4.46 -7.32
CA LEU A 96 16.34 -4.76 -8.60
C LEU A 96 15.77 -3.95 -9.76
N ASP A 97 14.57 -3.37 -9.64
CA ASP A 97 14.01 -2.53 -10.68
C ASP A 97 14.80 -1.20 -10.75
N PRO A 98 15.43 -0.85 -11.89
CA PRO A 98 16.21 0.38 -11.99
C PRO A 98 15.43 1.67 -11.66
N ARG A 99 14.10 1.62 -11.81
CA ARG A 99 13.17 2.72 -11.50
C ARG A 99 12.86 2.81 -10.01
N LEU A 100 12.96 1.68 -9.29
CA LEU A 100 12.61 1.55 -7.88
C LEU A 100 13.85 1.09 -7.11
N LYS A 101 14.46 1.99 -6.34
CA LYS A 101 15.63 1.65 -5.52
C LYS A 101 15.24 1.51 -4.05
N TRP A 102 16.21 1.14 -3.22
CA TRP A 102 16.05 1.22 -1.75
C TRP A 102 15.48 2.56 -1.29
N GLU A 103 15.90 3.66 -1.92
CA GLU A 103 15.37 5.00 -1.64
C GLU A 103 13.85 5.10 -1.83
N SER A 104 13.30 4.47 -2.87
CA SER A 104 11.87 4.45 -3.14
C SER A 104 11.11 3.71 -2.03
N LEU A 105 11.63 2.56 -1.58
CA LEU A 105 11.07 1.79 -0.47
C LEU A 105 11.17 2.55 0.86
N GLU A 106 12.31 3.16 1.14
CA GLU A 106 12.52 3.97 2.34
C GLU A 106 11.56 5.17 2.37
N ASN A 107 11.35 5.85 1.23
CA ASN A 107 10.41 6.94 1.13
C ASN A 107 8.95 6.48 1.26
N MET A 108 8.60 5.31 0.73
CA MET A 108 7.28 4.71 0.93
C MET A 108 7.04 4.34 2.39
N ALA A 109 7.99 3.64 3.01
CA ALA A 109 7.89 3.22 4.40
C ALA A 109 7.86 4.40 5.38
N LYS A 110 8.58 5.49 5.14
CA LYS A 110 8.47 6.74 5.93
C LYS A 110 7.07 7.35 5.90
N ARG A 111 6.36 7.24 4.77
CA ARG A 111 4.99 7.76 4.66
C ARG A 111 3.99 6.89 5.41
N GLU A 112 4.26 5.59 5.54
CA GLU A 112 3.32 4.62 6.10
C GLU A 112 3.55 4.28 7.57
N HIS A 113 4.79 4.42 8.05
CA HIS A 113 5.16 4.23 9.44
C HIS A 113 5.61 5.58 10.03
N PRO A 114 4.70 6.36 10.62
CA PRO A 114 5.02 7.68 11.17
C PRO A 114 5.88 7.61 12.45
N THR A 115 5.98 6.44 13.10
CA THR A 115 6.88 6.23 14.23
C THR A 115 8.28 5.82 13.75
N THR A 116 9.28 6.61 14.12
CA THR A 116 10.69 6.44 13.71
C THR A 116 11.25 5.04 13.98
N SER A 117 10.80 4.38 15.06
CA SER A 117 11.25 3.04 15.45
C SER A 117 10.77 1.93 14.51
N GLY A 118 9.48 1.89 14.18
CA GLY A 118 8.90 0.87 13.30
C GLY A 118 9.42 0.95 11.87
N PHE A 119 9.64 2.19 11.37
CA PHE A 119 10.28 2.42 10.07
C PHE A 119 11.70 1.84 10.01
N THR A 120 12.51 2.12 11.03
CA THR A 120 13.92 1.71 11.06
C THR A 120 14.05 0.20 11.11
N GLU A 121 13.24 -0.46 11.94
CA GLU A 121 13.20 -1.91 12.07
C GLU A 121 12.76 -2.58 10.76
N TRP A 122 11.71 -2.07 10.11
CA TRP A 122 11.22 -2.62 8.85
C TRP A 122 12.27 -2.56 7.74
N VAL A 123 12.93 -1.41 7.57
CA VAL A 123 13.99 -1.25 6.55
C VAL A 123 15.19 -2.13 6.85
N GLN A 124 15.60 -2.26 8.10
CA GLN A 124 16.70 -3.14 8.49
C GLN A 124 16.39 -4.61 8.21
N ASN A 125 15.19 -5.06 8.57
CA ASN A 125 14.72 -6.41 8.27
C ASN A 125 14.66 -6.66 6.76
N ALA A 126 14.16 -5.70 5.97
CA ALA A 126 14.13 -5.82 4.53
C ALA A 126 15.53 -5.96 3.92
N LYS A 127 16.49 -5.15 4.36
CA LYS A 127 17.90 -5.25 3.91
C LYS A 127 18.52 -6.59 4.30
N PHE A 128 18.29 -7.05 5.53
CA PHE A 128 18.75 -8.36 6.01
C PHE A 128 18.19 -9.52 5.18
N LEU A 129 16.89 -9.50 4.89
CA LEU A 129 16.22 -10.54 4.10
C LEU A 129 16.74 -10.60 2.66
N VAL A 130 16.94 -9.46 2.03
CA VAL A 130 17.52 -9.38 0.67
C VAL A 130 18.98 -9.84 0.68
N GLN A 131 19.79 -9.42 1.65
CA GLN A 131 21.16 -9.90 1.77
C GLN A 131 21.22 -11.41 1.97
N ARG A 132 20.41 -11.96 2.88
CA ARG A 132 20.33 -13.40 3.13
C ARG A 132 19.90 -14.19 1.90
N LEU A 133 19.04 -13.63 1.05
CA LEU A 133 18.65 -14.25 -0.21
C LEU A 133 19.83 -14.35 -1.20
N TRP A 134 20.76 -13.40 -1.18
CA TRP A 134 21.94 -13.37 -2.07
C TRP A 134 23.10 -14.25 -1.60
N GLU A 135 23.16 -14.55 -0.31
CA GLU A 135 24.21 -15.38 0.29
C GLU A 135 23.90 -16.89 0.26
N GLN A 136 22.76 -17.28 -0.31
CA GLN A 136 22.35 -18.67 -0.56
C GLN A 136 22.92 -19.19 -1.88
#